data_AF-A0A0H2YUC3-F1
#
_entry.id   AF-A0A0H2YUC3-F1
#
_cell.length_a   1.000
_cell.length_b   1.000
_cell.length_c   1.000
_cell.angle_alpha   90.00
_cell.angle_beta   90.00
_cell.angle_gamma   90.00
#
_symmetry.space_group_name_H-M   'P 1'
#
loop_
_entity.id
_entity.type
_entity.pdbx_description
1 polymer ?
#
loop_
_entity_poly.entity_id
_entity_poly.type
_entity_poly.pdbx_seq_one_letter_code
_entity_poly.pdbx_strand_id
1 'polypeptide(L)'
;MLKVTLFETLVRGIPEALTMMLAMYAFANKKLEKKEYLISSLILVLVVYLIRLLPINYGIHTILNIFVLIFLAFNVNKIDLIVSIKASILILMILFLCEGLNLLFIEKFFNENIDYLFENVFTKTILGIPSTIMFMVIVTYYYLIASKKGKLR
;
A
#
# COMPACT_ATOMS: atom_id res chain seq x y z
N MET A 1 -17.74 12.79 -3.99
CA MET A 1 -17.59 11.94 -2.78
C MET A 1 -17.27 10.53 -3.23
N LEU A 2 -16.01 10.11 -3.12
CA LEU A 2 -15.55 8.80 -3.58
C LEU A 2 -16.12 7.72 -2.65
N LYS A 3 -17.30 7.18 -2.99
CA LYS A 3 -17.83 5.99 -2.33
C LYS A 3 -16.88 4.84 -2.63
N VAL A 4 -16.00 4.51 -1.69
CA VAL A 4 -15.17 3.32 -1.78
C VAL A 4 -16.11 2.13 -1.69
N THR A 5 -16.18 1.37 -2.78
CA THR A 5 -16.99 0.16 -2.82
C THR A 5 -16.22 -0.98 -2.15
N LEU A 6 -16.97 -1.95 -1.62
CA LEU A 6 -16.38 -3.20 -1.14
C LEU A 6 -15.53 -3.87 -2.22
N PHE A 7 -15.95 -3.75 -3.49
CA PHE A 7 -15.20 -4.24 -4.64
C PHE A 7 -13.79 -3.63 -4.75
N GLU A 8 -13.68 -2.30 -4.67
CA GLU A 8 -12.38 -1.60 -4.73
C GLU A 8 -11.44 -2.05 -3.59
N THR A 9 -12.02 -2.27 -2.40
CA THR A 9 -11.24 -2.69 -1.23
C THR A 9 -10.78 -4.14 -1.34
N LEU A 10 -11.62 -5.03 -1.89
CA LEU A 10 -11.25 -6.43 -2.09
C LEU A 10 -10.20 -6.60 -3.20
N VAL A 11 -10.41 -5.95 -4.34
CA VAL A 11 -9.56 -6.12 -5.53
C VAL A 11 -8.23 -5.37 -5.41
N ARG A 12 -8.26 -4.16 -4.84
CA ARG A 12 -7.06 -3.31 -4.74
C ARG A 12 -6.57 -3.15 -3.31
N GLY A 13 -7.48 -2.89 -2.37
CA GLY A 13 -7.12 -2.64 -0.96
C GLY A 13 -6.41 -3.81 -0.28
N ILE A 14 -6.86 -5.05 -0.50
CA ILE A 14 -6.22 -6.25 0.05
C ILE A 14 -4.79 -6.43 -0.50
N PRO A 15 -4.56 -6.48 -1.83
CA PRO A 15 -3.20 -6.57 -2.36
C PRO A 15 -2.28 -5.44 -1.91
N GLU A 16 -2.81 -4.22 -1.83
CA GLU A 16 -2.04 -3.05 -1.42
C GLU A 16 -1.58 -3.16 0.05
N ALA A 17 -2.48 -3.49 0.97
CA ALA A 17 -2.15 -3.63 2.39
C ALA A 17 -1.19 -4.81 2.67
N LEU A 18 -1.37 -5.94 1.98
CA LEU A 18 -0.42 -7.06 2.03
C LEU A 18 0.96 -6.60 1.57
N THR A 19 1.02 -5.88 0.45
CA THR A 19 2.29 -5.36 -0.09
C THR A 19 2.94 -4.35 0.84
N MET A 20 2.18 -3.43 1.45
CA MET A 20 2.71 -2.47 2.42
C MET A 20 3.32 -3.18 3.63
N MET A 21 2.67 -4.23 4.15
CA MET A 21 3.26 -5.01 5.24
C MET A 21 4.50 -5.76 4.79
N LEU A 22 4.52 -6.34 3.59
CA LEU A 22 5.69 -7.01 3.06
C LEU A 22 6.87 -6.02 2.91
N ALA A 23 6.58 -4.81 2.43
CA ALA A 23 7.54 -3.73 2.31
C ALA A 23 8.11 -3.31 3.66
N MET A 24 7.27 -3.29 4.70
CA MET A 24 7.71 -3.01 6.06
C MET A 24 8.74 -4.04 6.54
N TYR A 25 8.46 -5.34 6.37
CA TYR A 25 9.45 -6.40 6.67
C TYR A 25 10.71 -6.26 5.83
N ALA A 26 10.56 -5.95 4.54
CA ALA A 26 11.67 -5.84 3.61
C ALA A 26 12.63 -4.69 3.99
N PHE A 27 12.10 -3.49 4.24
CA PHE A 27 12.92 -2.33 4.61
C PHE A 27 13.41 -2.38 6.06
N ALA A 28 12.69 -3.06 6.95
CA ALA A 28 13.19 -3.37 8.29
C ALA A 28 14.27 -4.45 8.30
N ASN A 29 14.54 -5.11 7.16
CA ASN A 29 15.40 -6.30 7.08
C ASN A 29 15.04 -7.35 8.12
N LYS A 30 13.74 -7.56 8.36
CA LYS A 30 13.24 -8.54 9.32
C LYS A 30 12.74 -9.78 8.58
N LYS A 31 13.01 -10.96 9.11
CA LYS A 31 12.41 -12.20 8.59
C LYS A 31 10.89 -12.16 8.70
N LEU A 32 10.21 -12.57 7.64
CA LEU A 32 8.76 -12.62 7.60
C LEU A 32 8.25 -13.76 8.49
N GLU A 33 7.63 -13.37 9.60
CA GLU A 33 6.85 -14.26 10.46
C GLU A 33 5.42 -14.32 9.94
N LYS A 34 5.02 -15.48 9.40
CA LYS A 34 3.79 -15.62 8.60
C LYS A 34 2.52 -15.27 9.39
N LYS A 35 2.49 -15.59 10.68
CA LYS A 35 1.31 -15.37 11.54
C LYS A 35 1.10 -13.88 11.79
N GLU A 36 2.13 -13.18 12.23
CA GLU A 36 2.17 -11.74 12.53
C GLU A 36 1.93 -10.93 11.26
N TYR A 37 2.55 -11.34 10.14
CA TYR A 37 2.33 -10.74 8.83
C TYR A 37 0.84 -10.82 8.43
N LEU A 38 0.22 -12.00 8.49
CA LEU A 38 -1.19 -12.15 8.09
C LEU A 38 -2.13 -11.36 9.00
N ILE A 39 -1.91 -11.41 10.32
CA ILE A 39 -2.72 -10.67 11.30
C ILE A 39 -2.61 -9.15 11.06
N SER A 40 -1.38 -8.63 10.94
CA SER A 40 -1.15 -7.20 10.70
C SER A 40 -1.73 -6.74 9.37
N SER A 41 -1.59 -7.52 8.29
CA SER A 41 -2.19 -7.18 7.00
C SER A 41 -3.72 -7.18 7.03
N LEU A 42 -4.36 -8.15 7.70
CA LEU A 42 -5.82 -8.19 7.81
C LEU A 42 -6.36 -7.00 8.61
N ILE A 43 -5.71 -6.68 9.73
CA ILE A 43 -6.07 -5.50 10.53
C ILE A 43 -5.87 -4.23 9.68
N LEU A 44 -4.77 -4.13 8.93
CA LEU A 44 -4.50 -2.97 8.08
C LEU A 44 -5.59 -2.79 7.01
N VAL A 45 -6.01 -3.85 6.32
CA VAL A 45 -7.12 -3.79 5.34
C VAL A 45 -8.39 -3.24 5.98
N LEU A 46 -8.77 -3.81 7.14
CA LEU A 46 -9.99 -3.43 7.84
C LEU A 46 -9.93 -1.96 8.28
N VAL A 47 -8.82 -1.53 8.84
CA VAL A 47 -8.66 -0.14 9.31
C VAL A 47 -8.59 0.84 8.13
N VAL A 48 -7.90 0.50 7.05
CA VAL A 48 -7.87 1.30 5.81
C VAL A 48 -9.27 1.46 5.23
N TYR A 49 -10.06 0.38 5.21
CA TYR A 49 -11.45 0.41 4.77
C TYR A 49 -12.29 1.35 5.63
N LEU A 50 -12.19 1.20 6.96
CA LEU A 50 -12.89 2.08 7.90
C LEU A 50 -12.48 3.54 7.70
N ILE A 51 -11.18 3.85 7.62
CA ILE A 51 -10.65 5.20 7.40
C ILE A 51 -11.24 5.81 6.13
N ARG A 52 -11.26 5.05 5.02
CA ARG A 52 -11.81 5.50 3.73
C ARG A 52 -13.32 5.74 3.73
N LEU A 53 -14.07 5.18 4.68
CA LEU A 53 -15.49 5.50 4.86
C LEU A 53 -15.72 6.87 5.51
N LEU A 54 -14.73 7.43 6.20
CA LEU A 54 -14.87 8.77 6.77
C LEU A 54 -14.87 9.83 5.65
N PRO A 55 -15.72 10.87 5.73
CA PRO A 55 -15.80 11.95 4.75
C PRO A 55 -14.64 12.95 4.91
N ILE A 56 -13.40 12.47 4.80
CA ILE A 56 -12.17 13.26 4.93
C ILE A 56 -11.58 13.53 3.56
N ASN A 57 -10.87 14.67 3.43
CA ASN A 57 -10.14 15.03 2.22
C ASN A 57 -9.15 13.94 1.80
N TYR A 58 -8.97 13.82 0.48
CA TYR A 58 -7.99 12.94 -0.12
C TYR A 58 -6.58 13.28 0.39
N GLY A 59 -5.76 12.26 0.67
CA GLY A 59 -4.43 12.41 1.28
C GLY A 59 -4.39 12.30 2.81
N ILE A 60 -5.40 12.80 3.53
CA ILE A 60 -5.45 12.64 5.00
C ILE A 60 -5.57 11.16 5.37
N HIS A 61 -6.40 10.41 4.64
CA HIS A 61 -6.52 8.95 4.76
C HIS A 61 -5.17 8.23 4.67
N THR A 62 -4.31 8.66 3.74
CA THR A 62 -2.98 8.06 3.55
C THR A 62 -2.09 8.29 4.76
N ILE A 63 -2.13 9.48 5.35
CA ILE A 63 -1.38 9.81 6.57
C ILE A 63 -1.86 8.94 7.73
N LEU A 64 -3.18 8.80 7.94
CA LEU A 64 -3.71 7.92 8.98
C LEU A 64 -3.30 6.46 8.75
N ASN A 65 -3.34 5.98 7.51
CA ASN A 65 -2.92 4.61 7.17
C ASN A 65 -1.45 4.35 7.52
N ILE A 66 -0.57 5.35 7.36
CA ILE A 66 0.83 5.24 7.79
C ILE A 66 0.95 5.11 9.30
N PHE A 67 0.19 5.88 10.08
CA PHE A 67 0.20 5.75 11.54
C PHE A 67 -0.22 4.35 11.97
N VAL A 68 -1.26 3.79 11.34
CA VAL A 68 -1.72 2.43 11.58
C VAL A 68 -0.64 1.42 11.20
N LEU A 69 0.01 1.60 10.04
CA LEU A 69 1.10 0.75 9.57
C LEU A 69 2.28 0.74 10.56
N ILE A 70 2.72 1.90 11.05
CA ILE A 70 3.78 2.02 12.07
C ILE A 70 3.34 1.33 13.38
N PHE A 71 2.11 1.57 13.81
CA PHE A 71 1.57 1.00 15.04
C PHE A 71 1.54 -0.53 15.00
N LEU A 72 1.10 -1.11 13.88
CA LEU A 72 1.10 -2.56 13.66
C LEU A 72 2.51 -3.12 13.57
N ALA A 73 3.41 -2.44 12.85
CA ALA A 73 4.81 -2.85 12.74
C ALA A 73 5.50 -2.94 14.11
N PHE A 74 5.28 -1.95 14.98
CA PHE A 74 5.87 -1.92 16.31
C PHE A 74 5.22 -2.92 17.27
N ASN A 75 3.88 -2.90 17.40
CA ASN A 75 3.19 -3.68 18.43
C ASN A 75 3.02 -5.16 18.08
N VAL A 76 2.65 -5.45 16.83
CA VAL A 76 2.35 -6.82 16.38
C VAL A 76 3.60 -7.47 15.83
N ASN A 77 4.28 -6.78 14.90
CA ASN A 77 5.40 -7.38 14.17
C ASN A 77 6.75 -7.20 14.88
N LYS A 78 6.78 -6.52 16.03
CA LYS A 78 7.98 -6.31 16.86
C LYS A 78 9.16 -5.73 16.05
N ILE A 79 8.88 -4.76 15.19
CA ILE A 79 9.89 -3.99 14.45
C ILE A 79 10.15 -2.71 15.26
N ASP A 80 11.42 -2.33 15.43
CA ASP A 80 11.78 -1.13 16.18
C ASP A 80 11.04 0.11 15.66
N LEU A 81 10.65 1.00 16.57
CA LEU A 81 9.83 2.18 16.22
C LEU A 81 10.52 3.09 15.19
N ILE A 82 11.82 3.37 15.41
CA ILE A 82 12.61 4.22 14.50
C ILE A 82 12.72 3.58 13.11
N VAL A 83 12.89 2.26 13.06
CA VAL A 83 12.97 1.51 11.80
C VAL A 83 11.60 1.52 11.10
N SER A 84 10.52 1.33 11.85
CA SER A 84 9.14 1.34 11.34
C SER A 84 8.79 2.70 10.72
N ILE A 85 9.16 3.81 11.36
CA ILE A 85 8.95 5.17 10.84
C ILE A 85 9.74 5.39 9.54
N LYS A 86 11.03 5.01 9.52
CA LYS A 86 11.86 5.14 8.30
C LYS A 86 11.31 4.31 7.15
N ALA A 87 10.93 3.06 7.43
CA ALA A 87 10.36 2.15 6.46
C ALA A 87 9.01 2.66 5.93
N SER A 88 8.12 3.17 6.79
CA SER A 88 6.81 3.68 6.36
C SER A 88 6.91 4.92 5.47
N ILE A 89 7.86 5.81 5.74
CA ILE A 89 8.13 6.97 4.85
C ILE A 89 8.60 6.49 3.47
N LEU A 90 9.48 5.50 3.44
CA LEU A 90 9.99 4.93 2.19
C LEU A 90 8.87 4.23 1.40
N ILE A 91 8.01 3.47 2.09
CA ILE A 91 6.80 2.87 1.52
C ILE A 91 5.91 3.94 0.88
N LEU A 92 5.66 5.05 1.60
CA LEU A 92 4.85 6.15 1.10
C LEU A 92 5.43 6.75 -0.18
N MET A 93 6.75 7.01 -0.20
CA MET A 93 7.42 7.57 -1.37
C MET A 93 7.30 6.66 -2.59
N ILE A 94 7.54 5.35 -2.43
CA ILE A 94 7.41 4.39 -3.54
C ILE A 94 5.96 4.31 -4.01
N LEU A 95 5.00 4.26 -3.10
CA LEU A 95 3.58 4.19 -3.44
C LEU A 95 3.15 5.42 -4.27
N PHE A 96 3.53 6.63 -3.83
CA PHE A 96 3.24 7.85 -4.59
C PHE A 96 3.93 7.87 -5.96
N LEU A 97 5.17 7.38 -6.06
CA LEU A 97 5.85 7.26 -7.36
C LEU A 97 5.12 6.28 -8.28
N CYS A 98 4.69 5.12 -7.78
CA CYS A 98 3.92 4.15 -8.55
C CYS A 98 2.57 4.70 -9.00
N GLU A 99 1.85 5.41 -8.13
CA GLU A 99 0.58 6.05 -8.49
C GLU A 99 0.77 7.19 -9.50
N GLY A 100 1.78 8.05 -9.30
CA GLY A 100 2.10 9.14 -10.22
C GLY A 100 2.49 8.63 -11.61
N LEU A 101 3.36 7.62 -11.69
CA LEU A 101 3.72 6.99 -12.97
C LEU A 101 2.51 6.37 -13.66
N ASN A 102 1.61 5.77 -12.90
CA ASN A 102 0.39 5.18 -13.45
C ASN A 102 -0.57 6.25 -13.99
N LEU A 103 -0.72 7.39 -13.31
CA LEU A 103 -1.51 8.52 -13.83
C LEU A 103 -0.92 9.06 -15.14
N LEU A 104 0.40 9.25 -15.21
CA LEU A 104 1.08 9.69 -16.44
C LEU A 104 0.90 8.68 -17.59
N PHE A 105 0.92 7.39 -17.28
CA PHE A 105 0.68 6.33 -18.25
C PHE A 105 -0.76 6.41 -18.79
N ILE A 106 -1.76 6.57 -17.91
CA ILE A 106 -3.17 6.71 -18.30
C ILE A 106 -3.37 7.94 -19.18
N GLU A 107 -2.83 9.10 -18.77
CA GLU A 107 -2.96 10.35 -19.52
C GLU A 107 -2.41 10.21 -20.95
N LYS A 108 -1.22 9.62 -21.09
CA LYS A 108 -0.56 9.46 -22.38
C LYS A 108 -1.23 8.44 -23.31
N PHE A 109 -1.83 7.39 -22.77
CA PHE A 109 -2.44 6.32 -23.57
C PHE A 109 -3.91 6.54 -23.88
N PHE A 110 -4.67 7.12 -22.95
CA PHE A 110 -6.12 7.26 -23.11
C PHE A 110 -6.53 8.61 -23.70
N ASN A 111 -5.68 9.66 -23.64
CA ASN A 111 -5.91 10.96 -24.31
C ASN A 111 -7.28 11.62 -24.03
N GLU A 112 -8.01 11.12 -23.03
CA GLU A 112 -9.32 11.56 -22.56
C GLU A 112 -9.16 12.30 -21.24
N ASN A 113 -10.10 13.18 -20.92
CA ASN A 113 -10.12 13.86 -19.63
C ASN A 113 -10.16 12.80 -18.51
N ILE A 114 -9.09 12.76 -17.73
CA ILE A 114 -8.93 11.89 -16.55
C ILE A 114 -10.19 11.98 -15.68
N ASP A 115 -10.76 13.16 -15.52
CA ASP A 115 -11.98 13.37 -14.73
C ASP A 115 -13.17 12.49 -15.17
N TYR A 116 -13.34 12.26 -16.47
CA TYR A 116 -14.42 11.41 -17.00
C TYR A 116 -14.18 9.91 -16.73
N LEU A 117 -12.92 9.47 -16.82
CA LEU A 117 -12.54 8.08 -16.51
C LEU A 117 -12.68 7.75 -15.02
N PHE A 118 -12.54 8.75 -14.16
CA PHE A 118 -12.65 8.61 -12.71
C PHE A 118 -14.09 8.76 -12.16
N GLU A 119 -15.07 9.12 -12.99
CA GLU A 119 -16.50 9.10 -12.61
C GLU A 119 -17.01 7.67 -12.39
N ASN A 120 -16.53 6.70 -13.18
CA ASN A 120 -16.94 5.31 -13.03
C ASN A 120 -16.00 4.55 -12.07
N VAL A 121 -16.57 4.05 -10.96
CA VAL A 121 -15.86 3.31 -9.91
C VAL A 121 -15.15 2.07 -10.47
N PHE A 122 -15.71 1.39 -11.47
CA PHE A 122 -15.10 0.21 -12.08
C PHE A 122 -13.85 0.58 -12.88
N THR A 123 -13.96 1.57 -13.76
CA THR A 123 -12.85 2.06 -14.58
C THR A 123 -11.72 2.57 -13.70
N LYS A 124 -12.04 3.39 -12.69
CA LYS A 124 -11.08 3.86 -11.69
C LYS A 124 -10.36 2.71 -10.98
N THR A 125 -11.09 1.68 -10.57
CA THR A 125 -10.50 0.54 -9.85
C THR A 125 -9.52 -0.21 -10.75
N ILE A 126 -9.93 -0.53 -11.98
CA ILE A 126 -9.11 -1.24 -12.97
C ILE A 126 -7.85 -0.44 -13.31
N LEU A 127 -8.00 0.86 -13.56
CA LEU A 127 -6.88 1.75 -13.85
C LEU A 127 -5.92 1.92 -12.67
N GLY A 128 -6.36 1.66 -11.43
CA GLY A 128 -5.51 1.66 -10.24
C GLY A 128 -4.75 0.35 -9.98
N ILE A 129 -5.10 -0.74 -10.65
CA ILE A 129 -4.44 -2.04 -10.47
C ILE A 129 -2.95 -2.02 -10.90
N PRO A 130 -2.58 -1.43 -12.06
CA PRO A 130 -1.19 -1.44 -12.51
C PRO A 130 -0.22 -0.81 -11.51
N SER A 131 -0.61 0.27 -10.80
CA SER A 131 0.26 0.87 -9.77
C SER A 131 0.49 -0.07 -8.59
N THR A 132 -0.55 -0.77 -8.12
CA THR A 132 -0.44 -1.77 -7.06
C THR A 132 0.44 -2.95 -7.49
N ILE A 133 0.32 -3.40 -8.75
CA ILE A 133 1.18 -4.46 -9.30
C ILE A 133 2.65 -3.99 -9.34
N MET A 134 2.92 -2.79 -9.85
CA MET A 134 4.29 -2.23 -9.87
C MET A 134 4.87 -2.19 -8.46
N PHE A 135 4.11 -1.70 -7.48
CA PHE A 135 4.53 -1.66 -6.10
C PHE A 135 4.83 -3.06 -5.55
N MET A 136 3.96 -4.04 -5.81
CA MET A 136 4.14 -5.43 -5.39
C MET A 136 5.40 -6.07 -5.98
N VAL A 137 5.68 -5.83 -7.26
CA VAL A 137 6.89 -6.35 -7.92
C VAL A 137 8.16 -5.76 -7.31
N ILE A 138 8.20 -4.43 -7.11
CA ILE A 138 9.37 -3.74 -6.52
C ILE A 138 9.67 -4.28 -5.12
N VAL A 139 8.64 -4.37 -4.27
CA VAL A 139 8.77 -4.81 -2.89
C VAL A 139 9.20 -6.28 -2.80
N THR A 140 8.56 -7.15 -3.60
CA THR A 140 8.89 -8.58 -3.61
C THR A 140 10.31 -8.81 -4.09
N TYR A 141 10.73 -8.12 -5.15
CA TYR A 141 12.10 -8.22 -5.67
C TYR A 141 13.14 -7.78 -4.63
N TYR A 142 12.88 -6.66 -3.94
CA TYR A 142 13.76 -6.18 -2.87
C TYR A 142 13.84 -7.18 -1.70
N TYR A 143 12.72 -7.74 -1.26
CA TYR A 143 12.68 -8.74 -0.19
C TYR A 143 13.48 -10.00 -0.55
N LEU A 144 13.35 -10.50 -1.79
CA LEU A 144 14.11 -11.67 -2.27
C LEU A 144 15.62 -11.40 -2.28
N ILE A 145 16.05 -10.20 -2.68
CA ILE A 145 17.48 -9.82 -2.63
C ILE A 145 17.98 -9.75 -1.19
N ALA A 146 17.20 -9.13 -0.29
CA ALA A 146 17.56 -9.03 1.12
C ALA A 146 17.69 -10.41 1.78
N SER A 147 16.78 -11.33 1.42
CA SER A 147 16.81 -12.73 1.83
C SER A 147 18.06 -13.46 1.34
N LYS A 148 18.37 -13.37 0.03
CA LYS A 148 19.56 -14.01 -0.56
C LYS A 148 20.88 -13.49 0.00
N LYS A 149 20.94 -12.21 0.36
CA LYS A 149 22.14 -11.58 0.95
C LYS A 149 22.31 -11.87 2.45
N GLY A 150 21.43 -12.67 3.06
CA GLY A 150 21.48 -12.98 4.49
C GLY A 150 21.29 -11.76 5.39
N LYS A 151 20.70 -10.67 4.87
CA LYS A 151 20.52 -9.42 5.61
C LYS A 151 19.31 -9.46 6.55
N LEU A 152 18.41 -10.42 6.35
CA LEU A 152 17.21 -10.58 7.16
C LEU A 152 17.58 -11.11 8.55
N ARG A 153 17.31 -10.30 9.58
CA ARG A 153 17.51 -10.62 10.99
C ARG A 153 16.24 -11.17 11.61
#